data_AF-A0A2G5X9F9-F1
#
_entry.id   AF-A0A2G5X9F9-F1
#
_cell.length_a   1.000
_cell.length_b   1.000
_cell.length_c   1.000
_cell.angle_alpha   90.00
_cell.angle_beta   90.00
_cell.angle_gamma   90.00
#
_symmetry.space_group_name_H-M   'P 1'
#
loop_
_entity.id
_entity.type
_entity.pdbx_description
1 polymer ?
#
loop_
_entity_poly.entity_id
_entity_poly.type
_entity_poly.pdbx_seq_one_letter_code
_entity_poly.pdbx_strand_id
1 'polypeptide(L)'
;MIQSKKRWKIDRPDEELVNQLAKDLKLSTMLTKILVSRGITTSEQANAYLYMDETNLHDPFLFHDMQKAVDRIKQAIDTQKKITIFGDYDAGATRF
;
A
#
# COMPACT_ATOMS: atom_id res chain seq x y z
N MET A 1 17.77 -8.10 -37.03
CA MET A 1 17.46 -7.85 -35.60
C MET A 1 15.95 -7.78 -35.45
N ILE A 2 15.35 -8.63 -34.62
CA ILE A 2 13.91 -8.60 -34.37
C ILE A 2 13.62 -7.38 -33.48
N GLN A 3 12.82 -6.44 -33.96
CA GLN A 3 12.40 -5.29 -33.16
C GLN A 3 11.39 -5.73 -32.10
N SER A 4 11.61 -5.30 -30.86
CA SER A 4 10.68 -5.56 -29.75
C SER A 4 9.36 -4.81 -29.96
N LYS A 5 8.23 -5.51 -29.80
CA LYS A 5 6.88 -4.92 -29.78
C LYS A 5 6.56 -4.21 -28.46
N LYS A 6 7.47 -4.19 -27.48
CA LYS A 6 7.25 -3.61 -26.15
C LYS A 6 7.89 -2.23 -26.05
N ARG A 7 7.16 -1.28 -25.48
CA ARG A 7 7.66 0.06 -25.16
C ARG A 7 8.22 0.07 -23.74
N TRP A 8 9.54 0.15 -23.63
CA TRP A 8 10.21 0.37 -22.36
C TRP A 8 10.01 1.82 -21.93
N LYS A 9 9.57 2.02 -20.70
CA LYS A 9 9.54 3.34 -20.06
C LYS A 9 10.59 3.33 -18.96
N ILE A 10 11.63 4.13 -19.14
CA ILE A 10 12.67 4.31 -18.14
C ILE A 10 12.37 5.63 -17.46
N ASP A 11 12.06 5.55 -16.18
CA ASP A 11 11.92 6.73 -15.35
C ASP A 11 13.30 7.23 -14.90
N ARG A 12 13.46 8.54 -14.86
CA ARG A 12 14.72 9.21 -14.49
C ARG A 12 14.40 10.23 -13.39
N PRO A 13 14.42 9.80 -12.12
CA PRO A 13 14.10 10.67 -11.00
C PRO A 13 15.15 11.78 -10.86
N ASP A 14 14.76 12.86 -10.19
CA ASP A 14 15.65 13.99 -9.90
C ASP A 14 16.86 13.52 -9.07
N GLU A 15 18.06 13.68 -9.63
CA GLU A 15 19.31 13.23 -9.02
C GLU A 15 19.66 14.05 -7.76
N GLU A 16 19.26 15.33 -7.66
CA GLU A 16 19.48 16.13 -6.46
C GLU A 16 18.64 15.60 -5.30
N LEU A 17 17.35 15.36 -5.56
CA LEU A 17 16.43 14.79 -4.58
C LEU A 17 16.87 13.39 -4.14
N VAL A 18 17.32 12.56 -5.08
CA VAL A 18 17.87 11.23 -4.78
C VAL A 18 19.10 11.33 -3.88
N ASN A 19 20.03 12.25 -4.15
CA ASN A 19 21.23 12.40 -3.35
C ASN A 19 20.92 12.93 -1.94
N GLN A 20 20.00 13.87 -1.81
CA GLN A 20 19.52 14.39 -0.53
C GLN A 20 18.89 13.27 0.30
N LEU A 21 17.89 12.58 -0.26
CA LEU A 21 17.14 11.53 0.45
C LEU A 21 18.04 10.32 0.79
N ALA A 22 19.00 9.97 -0.08
CA ALA A 22 19.98 8.91 0.18
C ALA A 22 20.87 9.25 1.39
N LYS A 23 21.30 10.51 1.50
CA LYS A 23 22.11 10.99 2.63
C LYS A 23 21.30 11.01 3.93
N ASP A 24 20.08 11.54 3.88
CA ASP A 24 19.22 11.72 5.05
C ASP A 24 18.82 10.39 5.67
N LEU A 25 18.48 9.41 4.85
CA LEU A 25 18.07 8.07 5.30
C LEU A 25 19.23 7.07 5.39
N LYS A 26 20.44 7.47 4.99
CA LYS A 26 21.63 6.60 4.88
C LYS A 26 21.37 5.35 4.02
N LEU A 27 20.64 5.52 2.92
CA LEU A 27 20.28 4.45 1.98
C LEU A 27 21.19 4.48 0.75
N SER A 28 21.26 3.36 0.04
CA SER A 28 21.99 3.31 -1.23
C SER A 28 21.29 4.17 -2.28
N THR A 29 22.06 4.85 -3.14
CA THR A 29 21.51 5.70 -4.21
C THR A 29 20.54 4.92 -5.11
N MET A 30 20.81 3.62 -5.35
CA MET A 30 19.92 2.77 -6.16
C MET A 30 18.54 2.60 -5.52
N LEU A 31 18.49 2.33 -4.20
CA LEU A 31 17.22 2.20 -3.49
C LEU A 31 16.47 3.54 -3.49
N THR A 32 17.18 4.64 -3.26
CA THR A 32 16.58 5.97 -3.28
C THR A 32 16.01 6.35 -4.64
N LYS A 33 16.68 6.00 -5.75
CA LYS A 33 16.13 6.19 -7.11
C LYS A 33 14.79 5.48 -7.27
N ILE A 34 14.69 4.25 -6.76
CA ILE A 34 13.45 3.47 -6.81
C ILE A 34 12.33 4.14 -5.99
N LEU A 35 12.65 4.70 -4.82
CA LEU A 35 11.67 5.40 -3.99
C LEU A 35 11.17 6.68 -4.67
N VAL A 36 12.08 7.53 -5.16
CA VAL A 36 11.71 8.78 -5.84
C VAL A 36 10.91 8.50 -7.12
N SER A 37 11.27 7.46 -7.89
CA SER A 37 10.49 7.01 -9.05
C SER A 37 9.08 6.50 -8.70
N ARG A 38 8.81 6.17 -7.44
CA ARG A 38 7.46 5.83 -6.95
C ARG A 38 6.70 7.04 -6.38
N GLY A 39 7.27 8.24 -6.47
CA GLY A 39 6.70 9.46 -5.90
C GLY A 39 6.97 9.63 -4.41
N ILE A 40 7.84 8.81 -3.81
CA ILE A 40 8.27 8.92 -2.42
C ILE A 40 9.44 9.90 -2.38
N THR A 41 9.18 11.12 -1.92
CA THR A 41 10.12 12.25 -2.03
C THR A 41 10.58 12.78 -0.69
N THR A 42 9.97 12.35 0.41
CA THR A 42 10.34 12.78 1.76
C THR A 42 10.82 11.62 2.62
N SER A 43 11.66 11.93 3.61
CA SER A 43 12.15 10.94 4.58
C SER A 43 11.02 10.30 5.38
N GLU A 44 9.96 11.06 5.68
CA GLU A 44 8.76 10.56 6.34
C GLU A 44 8.02 9.54 5.47
N GLN A 45 7.76 9.87 4.19
CA GLN A 45 7.13 8.95 3.25
C GLN A 45 7.97 7.68 3.05
N ALA A 46 9.29 7.82 2.98
CA ALA A 46 10.19 6.69 2.82
C ALA A 46 10.19 5.78 4.05
N ASN A 47 10.22 6.34 5.26
CA ASN A 47 10.14 5.56 6.48
C ASN A 47 8.78 4.86 6.62
N ALA A 48 7.67 5.55 6.38
CA ALA A 48 6.33 4.96 6.41
C ALA A 48 6.17 3.83 5.37
N TYR A 49 6.84 3.95 4.21
CA TYR A 49 6.80 2.92 3.18
C TYR A 49 7.69 1.71 3.51
N LEU A 50 8.89 1.93 4.05
CA LEU A 50 9.86 0.87 4.35
C LEU A 50 9.54 0.14 5.66
N TYR A 51 8.93 0.82 6.62
CA TYR A 51 8.65 0.34 7.97
C TYR A 51 7.16 0.48 8.30
N MET A 52 6.30 0.06 7.37
CA MET A 52 4.85 0.11 7.53
C MET A 52 4.40 -0.65 8.78
N ASP A 53 3.61 0.01 9.62
CA ASP A 53 2.98 -0.56 10.81
C ASP A 53 1.46 -0.34 10.81
N GLU A 54 0.80 -0.75 11.90
CA GLU A 54 -0.66 -0.61 12.06
C GLU A 54 -1.13 0.86 12.01
N THR A 55 -0.29 1.81 12.39
CA THR A 55 -0.62 3.25 12.34
C THR A 55 -0.63 3.80 10.91
N ASN A 56 -0.02 3.08 9.97
CA ASN A 56 -0.01 3.43 8.55
C ASN A 56 -1.20 2.83 7.78
N LEU A 57 -2.05 2.03 8.43
CA LEU A 57 -3.24 1.48 7.78
C LEU A 57 -4.24 2.59 7.48
N HIS A 58 -4.84 2.53 6.29
CA HIS A 58 -5.93 3.41 5.94
C HIS A 58 -7.14 3.18 6.85
N ASP A 59 -7.87 4.26 7.15
CA ASP A 59 -9.13 4.17 7.86
C ASP A 59 -10.10 3.23 7.10
N PRO A 60 -10.52 2.11 7.71
CA PRO A 60 -11.45 1.18 7.07
C PRO A 60 -12.78 1.84 6.67
N PHE A 61 -13.19 2.92 7.33
CA PHE A 61 -14.42 3.65 6.98
C PHE A 61 -14.35 4.39 5.64
N LEU A 62 -13.17 4.45 5.02
CA LEU A 62 -13.02 4.92 3.64
C LEU A 62 -13.59 3.94 2.61
N PHE A 63 -13.80 2.67 2.97
CA PHE A 63 -14.49 1.73 2.09
C PHE A 63 -15.97 2.12 1.94
N HIS A 64 -16.47 1.99 0.71
CA HIS A 64 -17.87 2.24 0.40
C HIS A 64 -18.78 1.39 1.31
N ASP A 65 -19.76 2.04 1.94
CA ASP A 65 -20.74 1.41 2.83
C ASP A 65 -20.16 0.68 4.06
N MET A 66 -18.91 0.95 4.46
CA MET A 66 -18.32 0.33 5.64
C MET A 66 -19.15 0.57 6.91
N GLN A 67 -19.66 1.80 7.11
CA GLN A 67 -20.53 2.10 8.25
C GLN A 67 -21.79 1.23 8.26
N LYS A 68 -22.45 1.06 7.10
CA LYS A 68 -23.64 0.21 6.99
C LYS A 68 -23.31 -1.25 7.28
N ALA A 69 -22.15 -1.74 6.84
CA ALA A 69 -21.70 -3.09 7.11
C ALA A 69 -21.50 -3.33 8.62
N VAL A 70 -20.82 -2.40 9.30
CA VAL A 70 -20.60 -2.43 10.75
C VAL A 70 -21.94 -2.46 11.50
N ASP A 71 -22.86 -1.56 11.15
CA ASP A 71 -24.17 -1.47 11.80
C ASP A 71 -24.99 -2.75 11.61
N ARG A 72 -24.93 -3.34 10.40
CA ARG A 72 -25.63 -4.59 10.07
C ARG A 72 -25.10 -5.80 10.83
N ILE A 73 -23.79 -5.84 11.10
CA ILE A 73 -23.13 -6.89 11.89
C ILE A 73 -23.49 -6.71 13.37
N LYS A 74 -23.35 -5.50 13.92
CA LYS A 74 -23.73 -5.19 15.31
C LYS A 74 -25.17 -5.58 15.60
N GLN A 75 -26.11 -5.20 14.73
CA GLN A 75 -27.51 -5.58 14.86
C GLN A 75 -27.71 -7.11 14.85
N ALA A 76 -26.96 -7.86 14.03
CA ALA A 76 -27.06 -9.31 14.00
C ALA A 76 -26.57 -9.94 15.31
N ILE A 77 -25.52 -9.40 15.92
CA ILE A 77 -25.00 -9.82 17.22
C ILE A 77 -26.05 -9.54 18.31
N ASP A 78 -26.57 -8.31 18.37
CA ASP A 78 -27.56 -7.90 19.38
C ASP A 78 -28.86 -8.74 19.30
N THR A 79 -29.24 -9.14 18.09
CA THR A 79 -30.44 -9.97 17.84
C THR A 79 -30.16 -11.47 17.81
N GLN A 80 -28.95 -11.90 18.18
CA GLN A 80 -28.50 -13.30 18.19
C GLN A 80 -28.76 -14.06 16.88
N LYS A 81 -28.66 -13.36 15.74
CA LYS A 81 -28.80 -13.96 14.42
C LYS A 81 -27.54 -14.74 14.07
N LYS A 82 -27.72 -15.87 13.40
CA LYS A 82 -26.59 -16.61 12.82
C LYS A 82 -25.92 -15.77 11.73
N ILE A 83 -24.61 -15.69 11.77
CA ILE A 83 -23.76 -15.04 10.77
C ILE A 83 -22.97 -16.14 10.06
N THR A 84 -22.97 -16.12 8.74
CA THR A 84 -22.16 -17.02 7.91
C THR A 84 -21.17 -16.19 7.11
N ILE A 85 -19.89 -16.55 7.18
CA ILE A 85 -18.82 -15.90 6.43
C ILE A 85 -18.54 -16.75 5.20
N PHE A 86 -18.77 -16.17 4.01
CA PHE A 86 -18.40 -16.78 2.73
C PHE A 86 -17.17 -16.05 2.20
N GLY A 87 -16.04 -16.74 2.13
CA GLY A 87 -14.82 -16.27 1.48
C GLY A 87 -14.67 -16.88 0.09
N ASP A 88 -14.04 -16.15 -0.82
CA ASP A 88 -13.61 -16.70 -2.11
C ASP A 88 -12.30 -17.50 -1.93
N TYR A 89 -12.06 -18.46 -2.81
CA TYR A 89 -10.95 -19.42 -2.68
C TYR A 89 -9.59 -18.82 -3.05
N ASP A 90 -9.55 -17.62 -3.64
CA ASP A 90 -8.33 -16.98 -4.12
C ASP A 90 -7.54 -16.32 -2.99
N ALA A 91 -6.51 -17.04 -2.52
CA ALA A 91 -5.28 -16.62 -1.82
C ALA A 91 -5.32 -15.63 -0.62
N GLY A 92 -6.47 -15.06 -0.26
CA GLY A 92 -6.61 -14.06 0.80
C GLY A 92 -7.69 -14.37 1.85
N ALA A 93 -8.73 -15.13 1.50
CA ALA A 93 -9.88 -15.32 2.41
C ALA A 93 -9.71 -16.43 3.46
N THR A 94 -8.61 -17.20 3.42
CA THR A 94 -8.44 -18.43 4.23
C THR A 94 -7.39 -18.31 5.34
N ARG A 95 -6.69 -17.18 5.44
CA ARG A 95 -5.76 -16.92 6.54
C ARG A 95 -6.45 -16.02 7.57
N PHE A 96 -7.06 -16.65 8.57
CA PHE A 96 -7.41 -16.02 9.84
C PHE A 96 -6.22 -16.08 10.79
#